data_AF-X1LV71-F1
#
_entry.id   AF-X1LV71-F1
#
_cell.length_a   1.000
_cell.length_b   1.000
_cell.length_c   1.000
_cell.angle_alpha   90.00
_cell.angle_beta   90.00
_cell.angle_gamma   90.00
#
_symmetry.space_group_name_H-M   'P 1'
#
loop_
_entity.id
_entity.type
_entity.pdbx_description
1 polymer ?
#
loop_
_entity_poly.entity_id
_entity_poly.type
_entity_poly.pdbx_seq_one_letter_code
_entity_poly.pdbx_strand_id
1 'polypeptide(L)' 'SDIDYLLFSSDHPWVKIKTMLNYLNNLKISKNDKDKILGLNACKLFKIY' A
#
# COMPACT_ATOMS: atom_id res chain seq x y z
N SER A 1 -6.49 13.50 -1.89
CA SER A 1 -7.41 12.89 -0.90
C SER A 1 -6.58 12.31 0.23
N ASP A 2 -7.17 11.93 1.36
CA ASP A 2 -6.42 11.33 2.48
C ASP A 2 -5.59 10.09 2.07
N ILE A 3 -6.02 9.40 1.00
CA ILE A 3 -5.31 8.30 0.37
C ILE A 3 -3.89 8.66 -0.06
N ASP A 4 -3.61 9.91 -0.46
CA ASP A 4 -2.28 10.33 -0.92
C ASP A 4 -1.21 10.32 0.20
N TYR A 5 -1.63 10.17 1.46
CA TYR A 5 -0.78 10.13 2.64
C TYR A 5 -0.66 8.73 3.28
N LEU A 6 -1.27 7.71 2.68
CA LEU A 6 -1.21 6.33 3.17
C LEU A 6 -0.14 5.52 2.41
N LEU A 7 0.60 4.69 3.13
CA LEU A 7 1.65 3.82 2.61
C LEU A 7 1.43 2.38 3.05
N PHE A 8 1.66 1.42 2.15
CA PHE A 8 1.67 0.00 2.48
C PHE A 8 2.97 -0.40 3.18
N SER A 9 2.85 -1.21 4.23
CA SER A 9 3.96 -1.94 4.85
C SER A 9 3.48 -3.33 5.27
N SER A 10 4.39 -4.30 5.27
CA SER A 10 4.11 -5.69 5.64
C SER A 10 4.62 -6.10 7.00
N ASP A 11 5.48 -5.30 7.64
CA ASP A 11 6.17 -5.65 8.89
C ASP A 11 6.86 -7.03 8.85
N HIS A 12 7.49 -7.35 7.72
CA HIS A 12 8.33 -8.53 7.59
C HIS A 12 9.63 -8.36 8.41
N PRO A 13 10.11 -9.38 9.15
CA PRO A 13 9.70 -10.78 9.13
C PRO A 13 8.59 -11.21 10.10
N TRP A 14 8.07 -10.30 10.94
CA TRP A 14 7.07 -10.62 11.95
C TRP A 14 5.70 -10.98 11.36
N VAL A 15 5.34 -10.42 10.21
CA VAL A 15 4.12 -10.74 9.46
C VAL A 15 4.45 -11.22 8.05
N LYS A 16 3.71 -12.23 7.57
CA LYS A 16 3.81 -12.71 6.19
C LYS A 16 3.29 -11.63 5.24
N ILE A 17 4.09 -11.24 4.26
CA ILE A 17 3.72 -10.25 3.22
C ILE A 17 2.35 -10.56 2.60
N LYS A 18 2.08 -11.84 2.31
CA LYS A 18 0.80 -12.30 1.73
C LYS A 18 -0.41 -11.98 2.60
N THR A 19 -0.26 -11.97 3.92
CA THR A 19 -1.35 -11.62 4.86
C THR A 19 -1.77 -10.16 4.65
N MET A 20 -0.82 -9.22 4.59
CA MET A 20 -1.13 -7.81 4.40
C MET A 20 -1.59 -7.51 2.97
N LEU A 21 -1.06 -8.20 1.96
CA LEU A 21 -1.57 -8.10 0.58
C LEU A 21 -3.02 -8.57 0.47
N ASN A 22 -3.39 -9.67 1.13
CA ASN A 22 -4.77 -10.14 1.17
C ASN A 22 -5.70 -9.14 1.87
N TYR A 23 -5.26 -8.53 2.98
CA TYR A 23 -6.01 -7.47 3.67
C TYR A 23 -6.28 -6.28 2.73
N LEU A 24 -5.22 -5.74 2.11
CA LEU A 24 -5.35 -4.65 1.15
C LEU A 24 -6.29 -5.05 0.01
N ASN A 25 -6.20 -6.29 -0.46
CA ASN A 25 -7.01 -6.78 -1.57
C ASN A 25 -8.52 -6.79 -1.30
N ASN A 26 -8.90 -7.04 -0.05
CA ASN A 26 -10.29 -7.12 0.38
C ASN A 26 -10.91 -5.76 0.78
N LEU A 27 -10.14 -4.67 0.78
CA LEU A 27 -10.68 -3.34 1.03
C LEU A 27 -11.63 -2.91 -0.09
N LYS A 28 -12.76 -2.31 0.30
CA LYS A 28 -13.76 -1.74 -0.62
C LYS A 28 -13.34 -0.32 -1.06
N ILE A 29 -12.21 -0.22 -1.75
CA ILE A 29 -11.67 1.02 -2.32
C ILE A 29 -11.42 0.87 -3.82
N SER A 30 -11.27 1.99 -4.52
CA SER A 30 -10.99 1.97 -5.95
C SER A 30 -9.62 1.31 -6.24
N LYS A 31 -9.45 0.76 -7.45
CA LYS A 31 -8.15 0.24 -7.89
C LYS A 31 -7.06 1.32 -7.83
N ASN A 32 -7.39 2.54 -8.24
CA ASN A 32 -6.47 3.67 -8.20
C ASN A 32 -5.98 3.99 -6.76
N ASP A 33 -6.88 3.95 -5.78
CA ASP A 33 -6.50 4.18 -4.38
C ASP A 33 -5.65 3.03 -3.83
N LYS A 34 -5.96 1.79 -4.23
CA LYS A 34 -5.15 0.62 -3.88
C LYS A 34 -3.73 0.74 -4.45
N ASP A 35 -3.58 1.12 -5.72
CA ASP A 35 -2.28 1.29 -6.38
C ASP A 35 -1.46 2.41 -5.72
N LYS A 36 -2.13 3.50 -5.31
CA LYS A 36 -1.52 4.58 -4.51
C LYS A 36 -0.92 4.07 -3.21
N ILE A 37 -1.72 3.38 -2.40
CA ILE A 37 -1.29 2.84 -1.10
C ILE A 37 -0.20 1.80 -1.28
N LEU A 38 -0.36 0.89 -2.26
CA LEU A 38 0.55 -0.24 -2.47
C LEU A 38 1.96 0.20 -2.85
N GLY A 39 2.11 1.31 -3.58
CA GLY A 39 3.44 1.74 -4.00
C GLY A 39 3.57 3.16 -4.55
N LEU A 40 2.59 3.70 -5.27
CA LEU A 40 2.81 5.00 -5.97
C LEU A 40 3.09 6.14 -4.99
N ASN A 41 2.46 6.15 -3.83
CA ASN A 41 2.72 7.14 -2.79
C ASN A 41 4.14 7.00 -2.23
N ALA A 42 4.61 5.77 -2.00
CA ALA A 42 5.97 5.51 -1.54
C ALA A 42 7.00 5.94 -2.59
N CYS A 43 6.78 5.61 -3.87
CA CYS A 43 7.65 6.04 -4.96
C CYS A 43 7.77 7.56 -5.03
N LYS A 44 6.63 8.28 -4.92
CA LYS A 44 6.61 9.74 -4.91
C LYS A 44 7.34 10.32 -3.70
N LEU A 45 7.10 9.78 -2.50
CA LEU A 45 7.69 10.29 -1.25
C LEU A 45 9.21 10.06 -1.21
N PHE A 46 9.65 8.85 -1.55
CA PHE A 46 11.04 8.42 -1.45
C PHE A 46 11.84 8.62 -2.75
N LYS A 47 11.23 9.18 -3.79
CA LYS A 47 11.84 9.42 -5.11
C LYS A 47 12.42 8.15 -5.75
N ILE A 48 11.64 7.05 -5.70
CA ILE A 48 11.98 5.77 -6.35
C ILE A 48 11.40 5.80 -7.77
N TYR A 49 12.25 5.59 -8.78
CA TYR A 49 11.93 5.61 -10.21
C TYR A 49 12.16 4.24 -10.87
#